data_AF-A0A4S2S7K0-F1
#
_entry.id   AF-A0A4S2S7K0-F1
#
_cell.length_a   1.000
_cell.length_b   1.000
_cell.length_c   1.000
_cell.angle_alpha   90.00
_cell.angle_beta   90.00
_cell.angle_gamma   90.00
#
_symmetry.space_group_name_H-M   'P 1'
#
loop_
_entity.id
_entity.type
_entity.pdbx_description
1 polymer ?
#
loop_
_entity_poly.entity_id
_entity_poly.type
_entity_poly.pdbx_seq_one_letter_code
_entity_poly.pdbx_strand_id
1 'polypeptide(L)'
;MHAESRPWSPYPKIPAGRRLGETGGRDWVAQEKIHGANFAVVCDGTGPRPAKRRELLADGGLDDFFGVGRIWPALAVAAGRCAALLRERYGAAASAVVTVYGELAGGRYPHPDIPPVPGAEPVQTGVWYAPELLWLPFDATVATGDGLCWVSDQALRAAADAAGLHGAPLLARGTLARVGQLPVVFPTRLPALLGLPALPDNLAEGIVVKPAGESWTATPPMAKLKQPAFAEDERFAGSRPFRAPAEGAAGVPGWLLAHATGLLTPARAASAVSKLGPRTPEGEVAAEIARDAADETEEALGGLDGVTRHALEGALHAGALSLVRFDAADRRTGFAR
;
A
#
# COMPACT_ATOMS: atom_id res chain seq x y z
N MET A 1 -12.47 27.65 18.59
CA MET A 1 -11.46 26.60 18.38
C MET A 1 -11.59 26.12 16.95
N HIS A 2 -10.78 26.69 16.05
CA HIS A 2 -10.70 26.17 14.69
C HIS A 2 -10.14 24.76 14.78
N ALA A 3 -10.89 23.77 14.28
CA ALA A 3 -10.32 22.45 14.08
C ALA A 3 -9.12 22.63 13.16
N GLU A 4 -7.91 22.37 13.66
CA GLU A 4 -6.72 22.28 12.81
C GLU A 4 -7.10 21.39 11.62
N SER A 5 -6.94 21.92 10.41
CA SER A 5 -7.21 21.18 9.18
C SER A 5 -6.30 19.97 9.17
N ARG A 6 -6.82 18.81 9.59
CA ARG A 6 -6.05 17.58 9.55
C ARG A 6 -5.78 17.31 8.07
N PRO A 7 -4.51 17.16 7.67
CA PRO A 7 -4.14 16.93 6.28
C PRO A 7 -4.68 15.59 5.76
N TRP A 8 -5.23 14.72 6.63
CA TRP A 8 -5.80 13.44 6.27
C TRP A 8 -6.97 13.06 7.20
N SER A 9 -7.87 12.19 6.73
CA SER A 9 -8.98 11.66 7.52
C SER A 9 -8.82 10.16 7.80
N PRO A 10 -9.06 9.69 9.03
CA PRO A 10 -9.18 8.26 9.34
C PRO A 10 -10.15 7.54 8.40
N TYR A 11 -9.80 6.32 7.96
CA TYR A 11 -10.73 5.53 7.15
C TYR A 11 -12.01 5.22 7.94
N PRO A 12 -13.21 5.47 7.36
CA PRO A 12 -14.46 5.29 8.06
C PRO A 12 -14.65 3.83 8.52
N LYS A 13 -15.38 3.65 9.61
CA LYS A 13 -15.73 2.29 10.07
C LYS A 13 -16.83 1.76 9.13
N ILE A 14 -16.54 0.65 8.44
CA ILE A 14 -17.54 -0.02 7.62
C ILE A 14 -18.54 -0.75 8.54
N PRO A 15 -19.84 -0.41 8.49
CA PRO A 15 -20.88 -1.08 9.26
C PRO A 15 -21.05 -2.55 8.85
N ALA A 16 -21.24 -3.43 9.83
CA ALA A 16 -21.57 -4.83 9.58
C ALA A 16 -23.06 -4.96 9.21
N GLY A 17 -23.37 -5.70 8.14
CA GLY A 17 -24.76 -6.04 7.78
C GLY A 17 -25.67 -4.85 7.47
N ARG A 18 -25.11 -3.65 7.19
CA ARG A 18 -25.92 -2.48 6.83
C ARG A 18 -26.68 -2.78 5.55
N ARG A 19 -28.00 -2.58 5.57
CA ARG A 19 -28.77 -2.49 4.32
C ARG A 19 -28.29 -1.28 3.55
N LEU A 20 -27.62 -1.54 2.44
CA LEU A 20 -27.34 -0.56 1.42
C LEU A 20 -28.69 -0.26 0.75
N GLY A 21 -29.13 0.99 0.79
CA GLY A 21 -30.43 1.39 0.23
C GLY A 21 -30.50 1.14 -1.28
N GLU A 22 -31.72 1.13 -1.84
CA GLU A 22 -31.94 1.02 -3.28
C GLU A 22 -31.46 2.30 -3.99
N THR A 23 -30.16 2.41 -4.24
CA THR A 23 -29.64 3.41 -5.16
C THR A 23 -29.83 2.88 -6.58
N GLY A 24 -31.06 2.97 -7.09
CA GLY A 24 -31.38 2.57 -8.47
C GLY A 24 -30.39 3.20 -9.45
N GLY A 25 -29.84 2.39 -10.36
CA GLY A 25 -28.95 2.84 -11.44
C GLY A 25 -27.46 3.00 -11.12
N ARG A 26 -27.00 2.78 -9.87
CA ARG A 26 -25.57 2.86 -9.52
C ARG A 26 -24.88 1.50 -9.62
N ASP A 27 -23.71 1.45 -10.23
CA ASP A 27 -22.79 0.30 -10.20
C ASP A 27 -22.12 0.15 -8.84
N TRP A 28 -21.98 -1.09 -8.39
CA TRP A 28 -21.32 -1.49 -7.15
C TRP A 28 -20.18 -2.46 -7.44
N VAL A 29 -19.20 -2.48 -6.54
CA VAL A 29 -18.13 -3.48 -6.52
C VAL A 29 -18.17 -4.27 -5.22
N ALA A 30 -17.85 -5.54 -5.33
CA ALA A 30 -17.56 -6.43 -4.21
C ALA A 30 -16.09 -6.81 -4.26
N GLN A 31 -15.38 -6.57 -3.16
CA GLN A 31 -13.96 -6.90 -3.01
C GLN A 31 -13.79 -7.91 -1.88
N GLU A 32 -12.77 -8.76 -1.98
CA GLU A 32 -12.38 -9.61 -0.85
C GLU A 32 -12.02 -8.71 0.35
N LYS A 33 -12.61 -9.02 1.50
CA LYS A 33 -12.20 -8.39 2.74
C LYS A 33 -10.92 -9.06 3.24
N ILE A 34 -9.80 -8.39 3.03
CA ILE A 34 -8.50 -8.85 3.55
C ILE A 34 -8.50 -8.75 5.09
N HIS A 35 -7.95 -9.78 5.73
CA HIS A 35 -7.75 -9.88 7.16
C HIS A 35 -6.33 -9.44 7.51
N GLY A 36 -6.17 -8.18 7.89
CA GLY A 36 -4.86 -7.63 8.19
C GLY A 36 -4.93 -6.48 9.18
N ALA A 37 -4.12 -5.47 8.93
CA ALA A 37 -4.13 -4.21 9.65
C ALA A 37 -4.34 -3.05 8.67
N ASN A 38 -5.29 -2.17 8.98
CA ASN A 38 -5.50 -0.98 8.17
C ASN A 38 -4.25 -0.09 8.15
N PHE A 39 -3.78 0.22 6.94
CA PHE A 39 -2.63 1.07 6.70
C PHE A 39 -2.91 2.01 5.52
N ALA A 40 -2.59 3.28 5.68
CA ALA A 40 -2.77 4.29 4.65
C ALA A 40 -1.46 5.02 4.38
N VAL A 41 -1.35 5.55 3.16
CA VAL A 41 -0.26 6.43 2.78
C VAL A 41 -0.86 7.76 2.37
N VAL A 42 -0.47 8.81 3.08
CA VAL A 42 -0.86 10.19 2.83
C VAL A 42 0.23 10.82 2.00
N CYS A 43 -0.07 11.06 0.72
CA CYS A 43 0.82 11.77 -0.19
C CYS A 43 0.36 13.22 -0.26
N ASP A 44 1.16 14.13 0.25
CA ASP A 44 1.01 15.57 0.05
C ASP A 44 2.18 16.09 -0.78
N GLY A 45 2.30 17.40 -0.93
CA GLY A 45 3.42 18.02 -1.63
C GLY A 45 4.80 17.79 -1.01
N THR A 46 4.91 17.14 0.16
CA THR A 46 6.19 16.84 0.83
C THR A 46 6.59 15.36 0.73
N GLY A 47 5.68 14.49 0.28
CA GLY A 47 5.97 13.09 -0.03
C GLY A 47 5.01 12.09 0.62
N PRO A 48 5.26 10.78 0.47
CA PRO A 48 4.45 9.72 1.06
C PRO A 48 4.68 9.63 2.57
N ARG A 49 3.61 9.71 3.37
CA ARG A 49 3.64 9.61 4.84
C ARG A 49 2.78 8.44 5.32
N PRO A 50 3.32 7.51 6.12
CA PRO A 50 2.59 6.33 6.56
C PRO A 50 1.57 6.69 7.66
N ALA A 51 0.45 5.98 7.68
CA ALA A 51 -0.61 6.16 8.68
C ALA A 51 -1.23 4.83 9.07
N LYS A 52 -1.50 4.67 10.37
CA LYS A 52 -2.42 3.64 10.86
C LYS A 52 -3.84 4.21 10.93
N ARG A 53 -4.80 3.36 11.32
CA ARG A 53 -6.24 3.70 11.30
C ARG A 53 -6.60 5.07 11.88
N ARG A 54 -5.90 5.55 12.91
CA ARG A 54 -6.30 6.73 13.69
C ARG A 54 -5.26 7.85 13.74
N GLU A 55 -4.05 7.63 13.23
CA GLU A 55 -2.95 8.62 13.26
C GLU A 55 -1.89 8.30 12.21
N LEU A 56 -1.18 9.34 11.79
CA LEU A 56 0.08 9.21 11.07
C LEU A 56 1.07 8.44 11.95
N LEU A 57 1.92 7.61 11.34
CA LEU A 57 3.05 7.05 12.06
C LEU A 57 4.12 8.14 12.20
N ALA A 58 4.64 8.29 13.41
CA ALA A 58 5.83 9.12 13.64
C ALA A 58 7.07 8.45 13.01
N ASP A 59 8.20 9.15 13.01
CA ASP A 59 9.41 8.73 12.29
C ASP A 59 9.91 7.32 12.70
N GLY A 60 9.78 6.93 13.97
CA GLY A 60 10.09 5.57 14.45
C GLY A 60 9.00 4.53 14.22
N GLY A 61 7.80 4.93 13.80
CA GLY A 61 6.63 4.04 13.70
C GLY A 61 6.73 2.99 12.59
N LEU A 62 7.67 3.15 11.64
CA LEU A 62 7.94 2.16 10.60
C LEU A 62 8.49 0.84 11.16
N ASP A 63 9.24 0.90 12.27
CA ASP A 63 9.82 -0.29 12.90
C ASP A 63 8.75 -1.09 13.62
N ASP A 64 7.90 -0.42 14.40
CA ASP A 64 6.95 -1.07 15.29
C ASP A 64 5.68 -1.58 14.57
N PHE A 65 5.33 -0.99 13.42
CA PHE A 65 4.08 -1.33 12.73
C PHE A 65 4.24 -2.54 11.81
N PHE A 66 4.24 -3.74 12.40
CA PHE A 66 4.35 -5.04 11.70
C PHE A 66 5.60 -5.17 10.82
N GLY A 67 6.65 -4.40 11.13
CA GLY A 67 7.88 -4.35 10.35
C GLY A 67 7.68 -3.80 8.94
N VAL A 68 6.75 -2.84 8.76
CA VAL A 68 6.51 -2.16 7.48
C VAL A 68 7.77 -1.48 6.93
N GLY A 69 8.74 -1.13 7.78
CA GLY A 69 10.06 -0.65 7.36
C GLY A 69 10.71 -1.54 6.29
N ARG A 70 10.55 -2.87 6.35
CA ARG A 70 11.11 -3.80 5.34
C ARG A 70 10.64 -3.55 3.91
N ILE A 71 9.42 -3.02 3.76
CA ILE A 71 8.81 -2.77 2.44
C ILE A 71 8.63 -1.28 2.15
N TRP A 72 8.96 -0.40 3.11
CA TRP A 72 8.64 1.02 3.04
C TRP A 72 9.23 1.73 1.82
N PRO A 73 10.51 1.55 1.44
CA PRO A 73 11.08 2.26 0.29
C PRO A 73 10.33 1.97 -1.03
N ALA A 74 10.04 0.70 -1.30
CA ALA A 74 9.27 0.30 -2.48
C ALA A 74 7.80 0.75 -2.39
N LEU A 75 7.18 0.58 -1.22
CA LEU A 75 5.79 0.95 -0.98
C LEU A 75 5.58 2.46 -1.13
N ALA A 76 6.46 3.29 -0.56
CA ALA A 76 6.38 4.74 -0.61
C ALA A 76 6.51 5.27 -2.04
N VAL A 77 7.51 4.77 -2.79
CA VAL A 77 7.69 5.09 -4.22
C VAL A 77 6.45 4.74 -5.03
N ALA A 78 5.90 3.54 -4.85
CA ALA A 78 4.69 3.09 -5.53
C ALA A 78 3.45 3.91 -5.14
N ALA A 79 3.25 4.18 -3.85
CA ALA A 79 2.16 5.02 -3.36
C ALA A 79 2.26 6.47 -3.88
N GLY A 80 3.48 7.01 -4.00
CA GLY A 80 3.74 8.31 -4.61
C GLY A 80 3.33 8.35 -6.08
N ARG A 81 3.69 7.33 -6.87
CA ARG A 81 3.26 7.19 -8.27
C ARG A 81 1.74 7.04 -8.39
N CYS A 82 1.14 6.18 -7.59
CA CYS A 82 -0.32 6.01 -7.55
C CYS A 82 -1.03 7.35 -7.25
N ALA A 83 -0.54 8.09 -6.25
CA ALA A 83 -1.07 9.40 -5.91
C ALA A 83 -0.91 10.43 -7.04
N ALA A 84 0.23 10.46 -7.73
CA ALA A 84 0.46 11.36 -8.86
C ALA A 84 -0.54 11.10 -10.00
N LEU A 85 -0.74 9.83 -10.36
CA LEU A 85 -1.70 9.41 -11.40
C LEU A 85 -3.15 9.75 -11.01
N LEU A 86 -3.49 9.63 -9.72
CA LEU A 86 -4.80 10.03 -9.22
C LEU A 86 -4.99 11.55 -9.26
N ARG A 87 -3.97 12.35 -8.94
CA ARG A 87 -4.05 13.82 -9.06
C ARG A 87 -4.31 14.23 -10.50
N GLU A 88 -3.54 13.67 -11.43
CA GLU A 88 -3.69 13.94 -12.86
C GLU A 88 -5.10 13.59 -13.34
N ARG A 89 -5.56 12.37 -13.06
CA ARG A 89 -6.88 11.89 -13.50
C ARG A 89 -8.03 12.76 -12.99
N TYR A 90 -7.89 13.32 -11.79
CA TYR A 90 -8.90 14.15 -11.16
C TYR A 90 -8.66 15.66 -11.33
N GLY A 91 -7.69 16.07 -12.16
CA GLY A 91 -7.37 17.48 -12.39
C GLY A 91 -6.96 18.24 -11.13
N ALA A 92 -6.41 17.54 -10.13
CA ALA A 92 -6.01 18.13 -8.86
C ALA A 92 -4.61 18.77 -8.96
N ALA A 93 -4.36 19.79 -8.12
CA ALA A 93 -3.05 20.41 -8.05
C ALA A 93 -1.95 19.38 -7.67
N ALA A 94 -0.71 19.60 -8.09
CA ALA A 94 0.41 18.72 -7.75
C ALA A 94 0.63 18.57 -6.23
N SER A 95 0.31 19.63 -5.46
CA SER A 95 0.36 19.65 -4.00
C SER A 95 -0.91 19.10 -3.31
N ALA A 96 -1.94 18.73 -4.08
CA ALA A 96 -3.17 18.20 -3.51
C ALA A 96 -2.91 16.95 -2.68
N VAL A 97 -3.56 16.85 -1.53
CA VAL A 97 -3.44 15.66 -0.70
C VAL A 97 -4.18 14.50 -1.36
N VAL A 98 -3.48 13.38 -1.51
CA VAL A 98 -4.06 12.09 -1.83
C VAL A 98 -3.83 11.16 -0.66
N THR A 99 -4.87 10.51 -0.16
CA THR A 99 -4.71 9.40 0.78
C THR A 99 -5.07 8.12 0.07
N VAL A 100 -4.16 7.16 0.03
CA VAL A 100 -4.42 5.80 -0.44
C VAL A 100 -4.57 4.91 0.79
N TYR A 101 -5.73 4.28 0.94
CA TYR A 101 -6.04 3.36 2.02
C TYR A 101 -5.87 1.94 1.53
N GLY A 102 -5.22 1.11 2.34
CA GLY A 102 -5.07 -0.30 2.06
C GLY A 102 -5.03 -1.14 3.33
N GLU A 103 -4.87 -2.44 3.11
CA GLU A 103 -4.69 -3.41 4.17
C GLU A 103 -3.25 -3.94 4.12
N LEU A 104 -2.55 -3.82 5.24
CA LEU A 104 -1.27 -4.50 5.44
C LEU A 104 -1.56 -5.95 5.83
N ALA A 105 -0.96 -6.92 5.14
CA ALA A 105 -1.25 -8.34 5.30
C ALA A 105 -0.03 -9.21 4.96
N GLY A 106 -0.14 -10.53 5.15
CA GLY A 106 0.93 -11.48 4.84
C GLY A 106 1.92 -11.63 6.00
N GLY A 107 3.18 -11.90 5.67
CA GLY A 107 4.27 -12.19 6.61
C GLY A 107 4.37 -13.66 7.02
N ARG A 108 3.53 -14.54 6.44
CA ARG A 108 3.59 -15.99 6.59
C ARG A 108 2.71 -16.69 5.56
N TYR A 109 3.24 -17.76 4.98
CA TYR A 109 2.48 -18.66 4.10
C TYR A 109 2.82 -20.12 4.40
N PRO A 110 1.97 -20.87 5.12
CA PRO A 110 2.31 -22.21 5.62
C PRO A 110 2.12 -23.29 4.56
N HIS A 111 2.79 -23.16 3.41
CA HIS A 111 2.83 -24.18 2.37
C HIS A 111 4.19 -24.89 2.42
N PRO A 112 4.27 -26.24 2.32
CA PRO A 112 5.54 -26.98 2.38
C PRO A 112 6.61 -26.50 1.41
N ASP A 113 6.20 -26.10 0.21
CA ASP A 113 7.11 -25.64 -0.86
C ASP A 113 7.45 -24.14 -0.79
N ILE A 114 6.86 -23.40 0.15
CA ILE A 114 7.08 -21.96 0.28
C ILE A 114 7.87 -21.70 1.56
N PRO A 115 9.17 -21.36 1.46
CA PRO A 115 9.98 -21.10 2.64
C PRO A 115 9.49 -19.85 3.38
N PRO A 116 9.59 -19.83 4.73
CA PRO A 116 9.31 -18.63 5.49
C PRO A 116 10.33 -17.53 5.20
N VAL A 117 9.89 -16.28 5.19
CA VAL A 117 10.77 -15.12 5.05
C VAL A 117 11.40 -14.80 6.41
N PRO A 118 12.74 -14.74 6.53
CA PRO A 118 13.40 -14.39 7.77
C PRO A 118 12.94 -13.03 8.31
N GLY A 119 12.63 -12.98 9.61
CA GLY A 119 12.18 -11.75 10.28
C GLY A 119 10.76 -11.28 9.92
N ALA A 120 10.04 -12.01 9.06
CA ALA A 120 8.62 -11.76 8.81
C ALA A 120 7.77 -12.45 9.88
N GLU A 121 6.77 -11.74 10.39
CA GLU A 121 5.73 -12.28 11.25
C GLU A 121 4.36 -12.03 10.63
N PRO A 122 3.40 -12.94 10.81
CA PRO A 122 2.07 -12.76 10.25
C PRO A 122 1.36 -11.55 10.87
N VAL A 123 0.84 -10.65 10.03
CA VAL A 123 0.02 -9.52 10.49
C VAL A 123 -1.23 -10.01 11.22
N GLN A 124 -1.84 -11.07 10.69
CA GLN A 124 -2.97 -11.80 11.25
C GLN A 124 -2.82 -13.29 10.98
N THR A 125 -3.53 -14.13 11.72
CA THR A 125 -3.55 -15.59 11.52
C THR A 125 -4.92 -16.07 11.03
N GLY A 126 -4.98 -17.28 10.49
CA GLY A 126 -6.24 -17.92 10.07
C GLY A 126 -6.63 -17.66 8.60
N VAL A 127 -6.12 -16.59 7.97
CA VAL A 127 -6.10 -16.43 6.51
C VAL A 127 -4.67 -16.14 6.07
N TRP A 128 -4.14 -16.94 5.15
CA TRP A 128 -2.75 -16.85 4.72
C TRP A 128 -2.66 -16.30 3.29
N TYR A 129 -1.91 -15.21 3.11
CA TYR A 129 -1.90 -14.45 1.86
C TYR A 129 -0.60 -14.58 1.08
N ALA A 130 0.53 -14.35 1.75
CA ALA A 130 1.87 -14.40 1.18
C ALA A 130 2.93 -14.58 2.28
N PRO A 131 4.12 -15.13 1.95
CA PRO A 131 5.20 -15.27 2.92
C PRO A 131 5.83 -13.91 3.25
N GLU A 132 5.84 -12.97 2.31
CA GLU A 132 6.24 -11.58 2.52
C GLU A 132 5.10 -10.72 3.09
N LEU A 133 5.48 -9.53 3.60
CA LEU A 133 4.56 -8.47 3.96
C LEU A 133 4.06 -7.76 2.69
N LEU A 134 2.75 -7.51 2.61
CA LEU A 134 2.09 -6.86 1.49
C LEU A 134 1.25 -5.68 1.98
N TRP A 135 1.11 -4.66 1.13
CA TRP A 135 0.10 -3.63 1.30
C TRP A 135 -0.82 -3.59 0.08
N LEU A 136 -2.12 -3.72 0.33
CA LEU A 136 -3.13 -3.91 -0.71
C LEU A 136 -4.09 -2.71 -0.71
N PRO A 137 -3.93 -1.74 -1.62
CA PRO A 137 -4.87 -0.63 -1.74
C PRO A 137 -6.30 -1.11 -1.98
N PHE A 138 -7.25 -0.54 -1.25
CA PHE A 138 -8.66 -0.81 -1.45
C PHE A 138 -9.47 0.47 -1.70
N ASP A 139 -9.08 1.64 -1.19
CA ASP A 139 -9.75 2.93 -1.40
C ASP A 139 -8.74 4.07 -1.52
N ALA A 140 -9.16 5.20 -2.08
CA ALA A 140 -8.38 6.43 -2.05
C ALA A 140 -9.27 7.67 -2.00
N THR A 141 -8.71 8.77 -1.50
CA THR A 141 -9.31 10.11 -1.58
C THR A 141 -8.34 11.10 -2.20
N VAL A 142 -8.85 12.00 -3.04
CA VAL A 142 -8.09 13.12 -3.64
C VAL A 142 -8.74 14.43 -3.21
N ALA A 143 -7.95 15.35 -2.66
CA ALA A 143 -8.39 16.73 -2.44
C ALA A 143 -8.39 17.48 -3.77
N THR A 144 -9.53 18.05 -4.15
CA THR A 144 -9.71 18.79 -5.41
C THR A 144 -10.25 20.20 -5.11
N GLY A 145 -10.41 21.02 -6.15
CA GLY A 145 -11.09 22.32 -6.02
C GLY A 145 -12.54 22.21 -5.53
N ASP A 146 -13.22 21.10 -5.81
CA ASP A 146 -14.62 20.85 -5.43
C ASP A 146 -14.74 20.16 -4.06
N GLY A 147 -13.62 19.96 -3.37
CA GLY A 147 -13.55 19.30 -2.05
C GLY A 147 -12.90 17.92 -2.10
N LEU A 148 -13.20 17.08 -1.11
CA LEU A 148 -12.62 15.75 -0.98
C LEU A 148 -13.40 14.74 -1.84
N CYS A 149 -12.76 14.18 -2.86
CA CYS A 149 -13.32 13.15 -3.72
C CYS A 149 -12.86 11.76 -3.27
N TRP A 150 -13.81 10.85 -3.03
CA TRP A 150 -13.54 9.41 -2.97
C TRP A 150 -13.39 8.88 -4.40
N VAL A 151 -12.22 8.29 -4.67
CA VAL A 151 -11.81 7.81 -5.98
C VAL A 151 -12.65 6.60 -6.40
N SER A 152 -13.01 6.54 -7.68
CA SER A 152 -13.69 5.35 -8.24
C SER A 152 -12.83 4.10 -8.18
N ASP A 153 -13.44 2.90 -8.03
CA ASP A 153 -12.70 1.62 -7.97
C ASP A 153 -11.82 1.41 -9.21
N GLN A 154 -12.34 1.76 -10.39
CA GLN A 154 -11.59 1.67 -11.64
C GLN A 154 -10.36 2.57 -11.66
N ALA A 155 -10.49 3.83 -11.22
CA ALA A 155 -9.39 4.77 -11.19
C ALA A 155 -8.29 4.33 -10.22
N LEU A 156 -8.68 3.87 -9.02
CA LEU A 156 -7.73 3.35 -8.06
C LEU A 156 -6.98 2.12 -8.59
N ARG A 157 -7.69 1.16 -9.19
CA ARG A 157 -7.08 -0.05 -9.76
C ARG A 157 -6.10 0.31 -10.88
N ALA A 158 -6.50 1.15 -11.82
CA ALA A 158 -5.61 1.58 -12.91
C ALA A 158 -4.35 2.29 -12.39
N ALA A 159 -4.50 3.18 -11.40
CA ALA A 159 -3.36 3.89 -10.79
C ALA A 159 -2.46 2.96 -9.96
N ALA A 160 -3.05 2.00 -9.23
CA ALA A 160 -2.32 1.00 -8.47
C ALA A 160 -1.53 0.06 -9.41
N ASP A 161 -2.17 -0.48 -10.46
CA ASP A 161 -1.54 -1.36 -11.44
C ASP A 161 -0.37 -0.65 -12.15
N ALA A 162 -0.57 0.60 -12.58
CA ALA A 162 0.48 1.43 -13.19
C ALA A 162 1.61 1.80 -12.21
N ALA A 163 1.36 1.69 -10.91
CA ALA A 163 2.34 1.84 -9.84
C ALA A 163 2.88 0.50 -9.32
N GLY A 164 2.59 -0.62 -9.99
CA GLY A 164 3.08 -1.95 -9.58
C GLY A 164 2.50 -2.46 -8.26
N LEU A 165 1.34 -1.94 -7.84
CA LEU A 165 0.63 -2.33 -6.62
C LEU A 165 -0.52 -3.27 -6.95
N HIS A 166 -0.67 -4.33 -6.15
CA HIS A 166 -1.87 -5.17 -6.19
C HIS A 166 -2.94 -4.62 -5.24
N GLY A 167 -4.13 -4.34 -5.78
CA GLY A 167 -5.29 -3.99 -4.95
C GLY A 167 -5.97 -5.22 -4.33
N ALA A 168 -6.91 -4.97 -3.40
CA ALA A 168 -7.77 -6.04 -2.89
C ALA A 168 -8.50 -6.77 -4.04
N PRO A 169 -8.56 -8.13 -4.04
CA PRO A 169 -9.19 -8.90 -5.12
C PRO A 169 -10.61 -8.45 -5.42
N LEU A 170 -10.90 -8.16 -6.69
CA LEU A 170 -12.25 -7.89 -7.16
C LEU A 170 -13.02 -9.20 -7.30
N LEU A 171 -14.19 -9.30 -6.67
CA LEU A 171 -15.06 -10.48 -6.72
C LEU A 171 -16.16 -10.31 -7.77
N ALA A 172 -16.78 -9.13 -7.83
CA ALA A 172 -17.76 -8.79 -8.84
C ALA A 172 -17.95 -7.27 -8.99
N ARG A 173 -18.51 -6.89 -10.13
CA ARG A 173 -19.06 -5.55 -10.40
C ARG A 173 -20.47 -5.69 -10.99
N GLY A 174 -21.38 -4.81 -10.58
CA GLY A 174 -22.74 -4.74 -11.14
C GLY A 174 -23.74 -4.11 -10.18
N THR A 175 -25.02 -4.43 -10.34
CA THR A 175 -26.07 -3.91 -9.47
C THR A 175 -25.89 -4.37 -8.03
N LEU A 176 -26.43 -3.60 -7.08
CA LEU A 176 -26.41 -3.96 -5.65
C LEU A 176 -27.01 -5.35 -5.39
N ALA A 177 -28.08 -5.70 -6.11
CA ALA A 177 -28.72 -7.01 -6.02
C ALA A 177 -27.76 -8.14 -6.45
N ARG A 178 -27.02 -7.96 -7.55
CA ARG A 178 -26.05 -8.94 -8.04
C ARG A 178 -24.89 -9.12 -7.07
N VAL A 179 -24.29 -8.03 -6.59
CA VAL A 179 -23.14 -8.12 -5.66
C VAL A 179 -23.56 -8.62 -4.28
N GLY A 180 -24.80 -8.34 -3.86
CA GLY A 180 -25.36 -8.80 -2.59
C GLY A 180 -25.67 -10.30 -2.53
N GLN A 181 -25.72 -10.99 -3.68
CA GLN A 181 -25.94 -12.44 -3.78
C GLN A 181 -24.64 -13.26 -3.70
N LEU A 182 -23.48 -12.60 -3.63
CA LEU A 182 -22.21 -13.32 -3.58
C LEU A 182 -22.08 -14.18 -2.31
N PRO A 183 -21.52 -15.40 -2.42
CA PRO A 183 -21.25 -16.22 -1.25
C PRO A 183 -20.19 -15.55 -0.38
N VAL A 184 -20.43 -15.46 0.93
CA VAL A 184 -19.49 -14.88 1.90
C VAL A 184 -18.42 -15.87 2.37
N VAL A 185 -18.64 -17.16 2.16
CA VAL A 185 -17.69 -18.26 2.41
C VAL A 185 -17.06 -18.64 1.07
N PHE A 186 -15.77 -18.36 0.90
CA PHE A 186 -15.00 -18.73 -0.30
C PHE A 186 -13.51 -18.80 0.04
N PRO A 187 -12.70 -19.60 -0.69
CA PRO A 187 -11.25 -19.57 -0.57
C PRO A 187 -10.71 -18.17 -0.92
N THR A 188 -9.74 -17.66 -0.17
CA THR A 188 -9.09 -16.39 -0.53
C THR A 188 -8.53 -16.45 -1.94
N ARG A 189 -8.69 -15.37 -2.71
CA ARG A 189 -8.21 -15.28 -4.10
C ARG A 189 -6.79 -14.72 -4.19
N LEU A 190 -6.30 -14.09 -3.13
CA LEU A 190 -5.05 -13.36 -3.16
C LEU A 190 -3.82 -14.26 -3.42
N PRO A 191 -3.67 -15.46 -2.82
CA PRO A 191 -2.51 -16.29 -3.10
C PRO A 191 -2.39 -16.67 -4.58
N ALA A 192 -3.50 -17.04 -5.21
CA ALA A 192 -3.52 -17.39 -6.64
C ALA A 192 -3.18 -16.18 -7.53
N LEU A 193 -3.62 -14.96 -7.15
CA LEU A 193 -3.25 -13.73 -7.84
C LEU A 193 -1.74 -13.45 -7.79
N LEU A 194 -1.07 -13.91 -6.73
CA LEU A 194 0.37 -13.79 -6.52
C LEU A 194 1.17 -14.99 -7.06
N GLY A 195 0.51 -15.95 -7.71
CA GLY A 195 1.15 -17.17 -8.22
C GLY A 195 1.55 -18.19 -7.15
N LEU A 196 0.99 -18.07 -5.93
CA LEU A 196 1.27 -18.99 -4.83
C LEU A 196 0.37 -20.25 -4.90
N PRO A 197 0.89 -21.42 -4.47
CA PRO A 197 0.13 -22.66 -4.46
C PRO A 197 -1.02 -22.61 -3.47
N ALA A 198 -2.13 -23.29 -3.75
CA ALA A 198 -3.31 -23.25 -2.89
C ALA A 198 -3.05 -23.89 -1.51
N LEU A 199 -3.68 -23.33 -0.48
CA LEU A 199 -3.73 -23.91 0.87
C LEU A 199 -5.12 -24.49 1.14
N PRO A 200 -5.23 -25.73 1.63
CA PRO A 200 -6.50 -26.30 2.08
C PRO A 200 -7.17 -25.41 3.14
N ASP A 201 -8.49 -25.24 3.05
CA ASP A 201 -9.32 -24.51 4.02
C ASP A 201 -8.89 -23.07 4.33
N ASN A 202 -8.15 -22.43 3.42
CA ASN A 202 -7.74 -21.04 3.53
C ASN A 202 -8.86 -20.11 3.06
N LEU A 203 -9.90 -19.99 3.89
CA LEU A 203 -11.11 -19.24 3.58
C LEU A 203 -10.92 -17.74 3.86
N ALA A 204 -11.46 -16.89 2.99
CA ALA A 204 -11.45 -15.45 3.17
C ALA A 204 -12.29 -15.02 4.39
N GLU A 205 -11.97 -13.85 4.97
CA GLU A 205 -12.78 -13.28 6.05
C GLU A 205 -14.20 -12.92 5.58
N GLY A 206 -14.33 -12.48 4.33
CA GLY A 206 -15.61 -12.16 3.71
C GLY A 206 -15.48 -11.11 2.60
N ILE A 207 -16.47 -10.24 2.49
CA ILE A 207 -16.66 -9.31 1.37
C ILE A 207 -16.89 -7.88 1.89
N VAL A 208 -16.31 -6.90 1.20
CA VAL A 208 -16.69 -5.48 1.29
C VAL A 208 -17.45 -5.08 0.03
N VAL A 209 -18.62 -4.48 0.19
CA VAL A 209 -19.47 -3.98 -0.89
C VAL A 209 -19.54 -2.45 -0.81
N LYS A 210 -19.29 -1.78 -1.93
CA LYS A 210 -19.25 -0.31 -2.04
C LYS A 210 -19.60 0.19 -3.45
N PRO A 211 -19.93 1.49 -3.62
CA PRO A 211 -20.09 2.11 -4.93
C PRO A 211 -18.86 1.91 -5.81
N ALA A 212 -19.07 1.65 -7.10
CA ALA A 212 -17.98 1.56 -8.07
C ALA A 212 -17.46 2.95 -8.49
N GLY A 213 -18.38 3.92 -8.57
CA GLY A 213 -18.08 5.29 -8.97
C GLY A 213 -17.56 6.14 -7.83
N GLU A 214 -17.05 7.31 -8.20
CA GLU A 214 -16.58 8.32 -7.26
C GLU A 214 -17.67 8.91 -6.37
N SER A 215 -17.28 9.52 -5.26
CA SER A 215 -18.21 10.12 -4.31
C SER A 215 -17.64 11.36 -3.63
N TRP A 216 -18.45 12.41 -3.59
CA TRP A 216 -18.20 13.65 -2.84
C TRP A 216 -18.86 13.66 -1.47
N THR A 217 -19.42 12.51 -1.06
CA THR A 217 -20.00 12.37 0.27
C THR A 217 -18.89 12.18 1.30
N ALA A 218 -19.10 12.69 2.51
CA ALA A 218 -18.12 12.53 3.59
C ALA A 218 -17.78 11.05 3.88
N THR A 219 -18.72 10.12 3.65
CA THR A 219 -18.49 8.69 3.77
C THR A 219 -19.36 7.93 2.76
N PRO A 220 -18.74 7.25 1.77
CA PRO A 220 -19.48 6.43 0.81
C PRO A 220 -20.29 5.34 1.52
N PRO A 221 -21.48 4.98 1.00
CA PRO A 221 -22.29 3.92 1.59
C PRO A 221 -21.62 2.56 1.39
N MET A 222 -20.97 2.03 2.42
CA MET A 222 -20.30 0.72 2.38
C MET A 222 -20.92 -0.27 3.35
N ALA A 223 -20.80 -1.56 3.04
CA ALA A 223 -21.14 -2.66 3.94
C ALA A 223 -20.06 -3.73 3.91
N LYS A 224 -19.89 -4.41 5.03
CA LYS A 224 -19.07 -5.63 5.13
C LYS A 224 -19.93 -6.81 5.52
N LEU A 225 -19.69 -7.95 4.89
CA LEU A 225 -20.25 -9.23 5.23
C LEU A 225 -19.09 -10.17 5.55
N LYS A 226 -19.12 -10.80 6.72
CA LYS A 226 -18.10 -11.77 7.14
C LYS A 226 -18.70 -13.17 7.14
N GLN A 227 -17.87 -14.17 6.91
CA GLN A 227 -18.29 -15.55 7.08
C GLN A 227 -18.55 -15.88 8.55
N PRO A 228 -19.58 -16.69 8.89
CA PRO A 228 -20.01 -16.90 10.29
C PRO A 228 -18.93 -17.45 11.22
N ALA A 229 -18.14 -18.44 10.77
CA ALA A 229 -17.11 -19.08 11.58
C ALA A 229 -15.92 -18.16 11.88
N PHE A 230 -15.82 -17.00 11.23
CA PHE A 230 -14.72 -16.05 11.44
C PHE A 230 -14.69 -15.46 12.86
N ALA A 231 -15.85 -15.31 13.51
CA ALA A 231 -15.93 -14.74 14.85
C ALA A 231 -15.64 -15.76 15.97
N GLU A 232 -15.70 -17.05 15.66
CA GLU A 232 -15.74 -18.15 16.64
C GLU A 232 -14.47 -19.01 16.61
N ASP A 233 -13.67 -18.92 15.56
CA ASP A 233 -12.51 -19.80 15.35
C ASP A 233 -11.21 -19.20 15.95
N GLU A 234 -10.59 -19.96 16.85
CA GLU A 234 -9.36 -19.58 17.56
C GLU A 234 -8.17 -19.31 16.62
N ARG A 235 -8.19 -19.83 15.38
CA ARG A 235 -7.13 -19.58 14.38
C ARG A 235 -6.98 -18.09 14.04
N PHE A 236 -8.00 -17.26 14.28
CA PHE A 236 -7.94 -15.81 14.06
C PHE A 236 -7.39 -15.01 15.26
N ALA A 237 -7.08 -15.67 16.39
CA ALA A 237 -6.56 -15.03 17.61
C ALA A 237 -5.06 -15.32 17.85
N GLY A 238 -4.36 -15.91 16.87
CA GLY A 238 -2.99 -16.41 17.03
C GLY A 238 -1.87 -15.40 16.74
N SER A 239 -2.18 -14.21 16.21
CA SER A 239 -1.18 -13.19 15.92
C SER A 239 -0.55 -12.64 17.20
N ARG A 240 0.75 -12.40 17.19
CA ARG A 240 1.48 -11.79 18.30
C ARG A 240 1.85 -10.34 17.95
N PRO A 241 2.05 -9.47 18.97
CA PRO A 241 2.63 -8.15 18.71
C PRO A 241 3.99 -8.30 18.03
N PHE A 242 4.16 -7.62 16.90
CA PHE A 242 5.44 -7.58 16.23
C PHE A 242 6.50 -6.97 17.14
N ARG A 243 7.69 -7.57 17.18
CA ARG A 243 8.84 -7.05 17.91
C ARG A 243 9.90 -6.63 16.92
N ALA A 244 10.12 -5.31 16.81
CA ALA A 244 11.18 -4.78 15.97
C ALA A 244 12.56 -5.25 16.47
N PRO A 245 13.49 -5.62 15.57
CA PRO A 245 14.90 -5.73 15.90
C PRO A 245 15.45 -4.42 16.47
N ALA A 246 16.53 -4.48 17.25
CA ALA A 246 17.14 -3.29 17.85
C ALA A 246 17.62 -2.29 16.79
N GLU A 247 18.05 -2.81 15.64
CA GLU A 247 18.53 -2.08 14.49
C GLU A 247 17.39 -1.51 13.63
N GLY A 248 16.14 -1.88 13.91
CA GLY A 248 14.97 -1.54 13.09
C GLY A 248 14.56 -2.66 12.14
N ALA A 249 13.34 -2.60 11.61
CA ALA A 249 12.76 -3.69 10.83
C ALA A 249 13.51 -3.94 9.51
N ALA A 250 14.12 -2.90 8.94
CA ALA A 250 14.93 -2.95 7.72
C ALA A 250 16.43 -3.08 8.01
N GLY A 251 16.84 -3.27 9.27
CA GLY A 251 18.25 -3.26 9.68
C GLY A 251 18.85 -1.86 9.84
N VAL A 252 18.02 -0.81 9.72
CA VAL A 252 18.35 0.58 10.06
C VAL A 252 17.18 1.23 10.79
N PRO A 253 17.41 2.24 11.65
CA PRO A 253 16.34 2.93 12.36
C PRO A 253 15.26 3.49 11.42
N GLY A 254 14.00 3.35 11.78
CA GLY A 254 12.87 3.73 10.94
C GLY A 254 12.87 5.20 10.53
N TRP A 255 13.34 6.11 11.39
CA TRP A 255 13.45 7.53 11.04
C TRP A 255 14.49 7.79 9.94
N LEU A 256 15.62 7.06 9.98
CA LEU A 256 16.68 7.16 8.99
C LEU A 256 16.20 6.60 7.66
N LEU A 257 15.51 5.46 7.70
CA LEU A 257 14.88 4.87 6.53
C LEU A 257 13.84 5.80 5.91
N ALA A 258 12.98 6.42 6.72
CA ALA A 258 11.95 7.35 6.27
C ALA A 258 12.57 8.56 5.57
N HIS A 259 13.61 9.15 6.18
CA HIS A 259 14.34 10.29 5.61
C HIS A 259 14.95 9.94 4.25
N ALA A 260 15.75 8.87 4.20
CA ALA A 260 16.44 8.46 2.97
C ALA A 260 15.46 8.00 1.88
N THR A 261 14.33 7.39 2.25
CA THR A 261 13.26 7.06 1.30
C THR A 261 12.67 8.30 0.64
N GLY A 262 12.59 9.43 1.36
CA GLY A 262 12.13 10.71 0.81
C GLY A 262 13.01 11.23 -0.34
N LEU A 263 14.27 10.78 -0.41
CA LEU A 263 15.21 11.13 -1.48
C LEU A 263 14.99 10.32 -2.77
N LEU A 264 14.20 9.25 -2.71
CA LEU A 264 13.84 8.43 -3.87
C LEU A 264 12.80 9.18 -4.72
N THR A 265 13.28 10.00 -5.67
CA THR A 265 12.44 10.84 -6.53
C THR A 265 12.60 10.51 -8.03
N PRO A 266 11.60 10.83 -8.88
CA PRO A 266 11.74 10.73 -10.33
C PRO A 266 12.94 11.53 -10.88
N ALA A 267 13.24 12.69 -10.29
CA ALA A 267 14.39 13.50 -10.67
C ALA A 267 15.72 12.77 -10.43
N ARG A 268 15.86 12.08 -9.29
CA ARG A 268 17.05 11.27 -8.99
C ARG A 268 17.19 10.10 -9.96
N ALA A 269 16.08 9.44 -10.32
CA ALA A 269 16.07 8.39 -11.32
C ALA A 269 16.53 8.90 -12.70
N ALA A 270 15.99 10.04 -13.15
CA ALA A 270 16.39 10.67 -14.41
C ALA A 270 17.89 11.06 -14.42
N SER A 271 18.41 11.60 -13.31
CA SER A 271 19.82 11.92 -13.15
C SER A 271 20.72 10.67 -13.23
N ALA A 272 20.35 9.58 -12.56
CA ALA A 272 21.10 8.32 -12.62
C ALA A 272 21.10 7.72 -14.03
N VAL A 273 19.95 7.73 -14.72
CA VAL A 273 19.83 7.28 -16.12
C VAL A 273 20.67 8.17 -17.06
N SER A 274 20.69 9.48 -16.84
CA SER A 274 21.53 10.41 -17.61
C SER A 274 23.03 10.13 -17.42
N LYS A 275 23.45 9.87 -16.17
CA LYS A 275 24.82 9.56 -15.79
C LYS A 275 25.31 8.23 -16.36
N LEU A 276 24.50 7.18 -16.25
CA LEU A 276 24.90 5.82 -16.62
C LEU A 276 24.56 5.45 -18.06
N GLY A 277 23.59 6.13 -18.66
CA GLY A 277 23.07 5.86 -19.99
C GLY A 277 21.74 5.08 -20.00
N PRO A 278 20.90 5.29 -21.01
CA PRO A 278 19.53 4.75 -21.06
C PRO A 278 19.45 3.23 -21.31
N ARG A 279 20.57 2.57 -21.62
CA ARG A 279 20.67 1.13 -21.89
C ARG A 279 21.27 0.34 -20.75
N THR A 280 21.63 1.00 -19.65
CA THR A 280 22.21 0.36 -18.46
C THR A 280 21.17 -0.53 -17.78
N PRO A 281 21.54 -1.74 -17.30
CA PRO A 281 20.61 -2.63 -16.62
C PRO A 281 19.91 -1.97 -15.43
N GLU A 282 18.61 -2.27 -15.24
CA GLU A 282 17.79 -1.63 -14.20
C GLU A 282 18.40 -1.74 -12.80
N GLY A 283 19.00 -2.89 -12.48
CA GLY A 283 19.64 -3.13 -11.19
C GLY A 283 20.87 -2.25 -10.93
N GLU A 284 21.64 -1.95 -11.97
CA GLU A 284 22.81 -1.05 -11.87
C GLU A 284 22.37 0.40 -11.66
N VAL A 285 21.33 0.84 -12.37
CA VAL A 285 20.74 2.17 -12.16
C VAL A 285 20.12 2.27 -10.76
N ALA A 286 19.45 1.23 -10.29
CA ALA A 286 18.86 1.19 -8.95
C ALA A 286 19.94 1.24 -7.86
N ALA A 287 21.06 0.52 -8.04
CA ALA A 287 22.19 0.58 -7.12
C ALA A 287 22.80 1.99 -7.06
N GLU A 288 22.91 2.68 -8.20
CA GLU A 288 23.37 4.06 -8.25
C GLU A 288 22.43 5.03 -7.52
N ILE A 289 21.12 4.92 -7.74
CA ILE A 289 20.12 5.75 -7.03
C ILE A 289 20.18 5.50 -5.51
N ALA A 290 20.29 4.23 -5.09
CA ALA A 290 20.35 3.88 -3.68
C ALA A 290 21.63 4.41 -3.01
N ARG A 291 22.78 4.29 -3.69
CA ARG A 291 24.05 4.84 -3.23
C ARG A 291 24.01 6.36 -3.12
N ASP A 292 23.54 7.04 -4.17
CA ASP A 292 23.44 8.50 -4.22
C ASP A 292 22.52 9.06 -3.12
N ALA A 293 21.38 8.38 -2.84
CA ALA A 293 20.51 8.72 -1.72
C ALA A 293 21.15 8.44 -0.34
N ALA A 294 21.92 7.36 -0.22
CA ALA A 294 22.64 7.04 1.02
C ALA A 294 23.79 8.03 1.29
N ASP A 295 24.53 8.43 0.25
CA ASP A 295 25.60 9.44 0.33
C ASP A 295 25.05 10.80 0.78
N GLU A 296 23.94 11.26 0.19
CA GLU A 296 23.29 12.52 0.58
C GLU A 296 22.75 12.47 2.02
N THR A 297 22.23 11.31 2.44
CA THR A 297 21.79 11.09 3.83
C THR A 297 22.98 11.12 4.80
N GLU A 298 24.08 10.47 4.44
CA GLU A 298 25.31 10.45 5.23
C GLU A 298 25.89 11.86 5.40
N GLU A 299 25.98 12.64 4.32
CA GLU A 299 26.45 14.02 4.35
C GLU A 299 25.55 14.90 5.22
N ALA A 300 24.23 14.79 5.07
CA ALA A 300 23.26 15.57 5.84
C ALA A 300 23.34 15.30 7.36
N LEU A 301 23.78 14.10 7.76
CA LEU A 301 23.94 13.70 9.16
C LEU A 301 25.34 13.94 9.72
N GLY A 302 26.30 14.37 8.89
CA GLY A 302 27.70 14.55 9.29
C GLY A 302 28.47 13.23 9.43
N GLY A 303 28.00 12.16 8.80
CA GLY A 303 28.61 10.84 8.77
C GLY A 303 27.70 9.71 9.29
N LEU A 304 27.92 8.51 8.77
CA LEU A 304 27.31 7.25 9.23
C LEU A 304 28.41 6.21 9.38
N ASP A 305 28.27 5.28 10.33
CA ASP A 305 29.18 4.14 10.37
C ASP A 305 28.95 3.24 9.14
N GLY A 306 30.00 2.55 8.70
CA GLY A 306 29.97 1.77 7.46
C GLY A 306 28.93 0.65 7.45
N VAL A 307 28.55 0.11 8.62
CA VAL A 307 27.53 -0.95 8.74
C VAL A 307 26.14 -0.35 8.50
N THR A 308 25.81 0.74 9.20
CA THR A 308 24.54 1.45 9.02
C THR A 308 24.38 1.96 7.60
N ARG A 309 25.44 2.54 7.01
CA ARG A 309 25.46 3.02 5.63
C ARG A 309 25.16 1.89 4.63
N HIS A 310 25.83 0.75 4.77
CA HIS A 310 25.61 -0.40 3.89
C HIS A 310 24.20 -0.98 4.03
N ALA A 311 23.69 -1.08 5.25
CA ALA A 311 22.33 -1.52 5.52
C ALA A 311 21.29 -0.56 4.91
N LEU A 312 21.52 0.76 5.00
CA LEU A 312 20.65 1.78 4.40
C LEU A 312 20.60 1.65 2.87
N GLU A 313 21.76 1.54 2.21
CA GLU A 313 21.85 1.35 0.76
C GLU A 313 21.07 0.09 0.32
N GLY A 314 21.25 -1.02 1.04
CA GLY A 314 20.51 -2.26 0.81
C GLY A 314 18.99 -2.11 0.98
N ALA A 315 18.56 -1.41 2.02
CA ALA A 315 17.13 -1.18 2.29
C ALA A 315 16.47 -0.31 1.20
N LEU A 316 17.18 0.68 0.66
CA LEU A 316 16.66 1.59 -0.38
C LEU A 316 16.53 0.93 -1.76
N HIS A 317 17.29 -0.15 -2.02
CA HIS A 317 17.42 -0.74 -3.34
C HIS A 317 16.07 -1.12 -3.98
N ALA A 318 15.14 -1.70 -3.22
CA ALA A 318 13.83 -2.09 -3.74
C ALA A 318 12.99 -0.87 -4.18
N GLY A 319 13.10 0.25 -3.46
CA GLY A 319 12.46 1.52 -3.84
C GLY A 319 13.11 2.13 -5.08
N ALA A 320 14.45 2.12 -5.14
CA ALA A 320 15.20 2.57 -6.30
C ALA A 320 14.84 1.77 -7.56
N LEU A 321 14.71 0.45 -7.46
CA LEU A 321 14.33 -0.41 -8.58
C LEU A 321 12.92 -0.08 -9.11
N SER A 322 11.96 0.19 -8.22
CA SER A 322 10.63 0.65 -8.62
C SER A 322 10.70 1.97 -9.39
N LEU A 323 11.49 2.95 -8.93
CA LEU A 323 11.69 4.21 -9.64
C LEU A 323 12.27 4.03 -11.05
N VAL A 324 13.28 3.18 -11.20
CA VAL A 324 13.90 2.92 -12.51
C VAL A 324 12.87 2.33 -13.48
N ARG A 325 12.05 1.38 -13.01
CA ARG A 325 11.00 0.77 -13.83
C ARG A 325 9.93 1.78 -14.25
N PHE A 326 9.59 2.69 -13.36
CA PHE A 326 8.64 3.78 -13.61
C PHE A 326 9.18 4.78 -14.63
N ASP A 327 10.41 5.25 -14.46
CA ASP A 327 11.09 6.11 -15.43
C ASP A 327 11.17 5.44 -16.82
N ALA A 328 11.54 4.16 -16.86
CA ALA A 328 11.59 3.39 -18.11
C ALA A 328 10.20 3.25 -18.75
N ALA A 329 9.13 3.09 -17.96
CA ALA A 329 7.76 3.05 -18.47
C ALA A 329 7.34 4.42 -19.05
N ASP A 330 7.64 5.50 -18.35
CA ASP A 330 7.25 6.86 -18.75
C ASP A 330 7.98 7.33 -20.03
N ARG A 331 9.26 6.93 -20.18
CA ARG A 331 10.02 7.12 -21.43
C ARG A 331 9.43 6.36 -22.62
N ARG A 332 8.85 5.17 -22.40
CA ARG A 332 8.20 4.37 -23.47
C ARG A 332 6.86 4.93 -23.90
N THR A 333 6.08 5.49 -22.98
CA THR A 333 4.74 6.02 -23.25
C THR A 333 4.74 7.47 -23.72
N GLY A 334 5.89 8.15 -23.69
CA GLY A 334 6.00 9.56 -24.06
C GLY A 334 5.42 10.52 -23.01
N PHE A 335 5.21 10.03 -21.78
CA PHE A 335 4.70 10.80 -20.64
C PHE A 335 5.73 11.82 -20.12
N ALA A 336 7.01 11.67 -20.48
CA ALA A 336 8.03 12.68 -20.27
C ALA A 336 8.01 13.72 -21.41
N ARG A 337 7.12 14.70 -21.33
CA ARG A 337 7.27 16.02 -21.97
C ARG A 337 6.72 17.12 -21.08
#